data_AF-A0AAD8RU38-F1
#
_entry.id   AF-A0AAD8RU38-F1
#
_cell.length_a   1.000
_cell.length_b   1.000
_cell.length_c   1.000
_cell.angle_alpha   90.00
_cell.angle_beta   90.00
_cell.angle_gamma   90.00
#
_symmetry.space_group_name_H-M   'P 1'
#
loop_
_entity.id
_entity.type
_entity.pdbx_description
1 polymer ?
#
loop_
_entity_poly.entity_id
_entity_poly.type
_entity_poly.pdbx_seq_one_letter_code
_entity_poly.pdbx_strand_id
1 'polypeptide(L)'
;MNSRTALNSRMNKELGADNGLIGQFGVGFYSAFLVAEKIVVSTKSPKVDKQYVWEAEADSSSYVIKEETDPEKMLTRGTQITLFLREDDKYEFADPTRIQGLVKNYSQFVSFPIFTWQEKSRTVEVEEEESKEGEEATEGEKEKKKKTITQKYWDWELANETKPIWMRNPKEVENTEYNEFYKKTFNEFLDPLAHAHFTTEGEVEFRSVLYIPGMAPLSNEEIMNPKTKNIRLYVKRVFISDDFDGELFPRYLSFVKGVVDSNDLPLNVSREILQESRIVRIMRKRLVRKTFDMIQDIAETDDKADYKKFWESFGKFMKLGCIEDSGNQKRLAPLLRFHSSKNETELISLDQYVENMPESQNAIYYIATDSLQSAKTAPFLEKLVQKDIEVFYLIEPIDEVAIQNLQTYKEKVC
;
A
#
# COMPACT_ATOMS: atom_id res chain seq x y z
N MET A 1 36.43 9.14 24.88
CA MET A 1 35.65 8.18 24.05
C MET A 1 34.50 7.66 24.89
N ASN A 2 33.27 8.11 24.60
CA ASN A 2 32.12 7.94 25.49
C ASN A 2 31.61 6.49 25.52
N SER A 3 31.32 6.01 26.73
CA SER A 3 30.80 4.69 27.07
C SER A 3 29.52 4.30 26.30
N ARG A 4 28.76 5.29 25.82
CA ARG A 4 27.58 5.14 24.94
C ARG A 4 27.92 4.53 23.57
N THR A 5 29.05 4.90 22.98
CA THR A 5 29.48 4.41 21.66
C THR A 5 29.93 2.95 21.73
N ALA A 6 30.51 2.54 22.86
CA ALA A 6 31.00 1.18 23.09
C ALA A 6 29.88 0.16 23.38
N LEU A 7 28.79 0.58 24.03
CA LEU A 7 27.60 -0.27 24.27
C LEU A 7 26.84 -0.56 22.97
N ASN A 8 26.61 0.47 22.15
CA ASN A 8 25.97 0.30 20.84
C ASN A 8 26.83 -0.53 19.87
N SER A 9 28.16 -0.39 19.90
CA SER A 9 29.04 -1.19 19.04
C SER A 9 29.18 -2.65 19.49
N ARG A 10 28.98 -2.95 20.78
CA ARG A 10 29.01 -4.34 21.30
C ARG A 10 27.71 -5.09 21.04
N MET A 11 26.54 -4.47 21.23
CA MET A 11 25.25 -5.10 20.92
C MET A 11 25.11 -5.48 19.44
N ASN A 12 25.63 -4.65 18.53
CA ASN A 12 25.60 -4.94 17.09
C ASN A 12 26.60 -6.03 16.65
N LYS A 13 27.60 -6.39 17.47
CA LYS A 13 28.59 -7.42 17.14
C LYS A 13 28.24 -8.81 17.66
N GLU A 14 27.41 -8.93 18.71
CA GLU A 14 27.03 -10.22 19.30
C GLU A 14 25.73 -10.80 18.73
N LEU A 15 24.91 -9.99 18.05
CA LEU A 15 23.69 -10.45 17.38
C LEU A 15 24.00 -10.58 15.90
N GLY A 16 24.06 -11.81 15.39
CA GLY A 16 24.29 -12.11 13.97
C GLY A 16 23.40 -11.30 13.04
N ALA A 17 23.88 -11.05 11.82
CA ALA A 17 23.34 -10.10 10.85
C ALA A 17 21.91 -10.36 10.34
N ASP A 18 21.17 -11.33 10.89
CA ASP A 18 19.99 -11.93 10.25
C ASP A 18 18.74 -12.06 11.17
N ASN A 19 18.48 -11.08 12.04
CA ASN A 19 17.37 -11.18 13.00
C ASN A 19 16.12 -10.34 12.68
N GLY A 20 16.01 -9.72 11.50
CA GLY A 20 14.81 -8.95 11.15
C GLY A 20 14.48 -7.78 12.11
N LEU A 21 15.43 -7.39 12.96
CA LEU A 21 15.26 -6.33 13.96
C LEU A 21 15.23 -4.96 13.29
N ILE A 22 14.40 -4.07 13.86
CA ILE A 22 14.13 -2.71 13.39
C ILE A 22 14.52 -1.73 14.49
N GLY A 23 15.17 -0.63 14.12
CA GLY A 23 15.55 0.44 15.03
C GLY A 23 17.06 0.47 15.33
N GLN A 24 17.78 1.34 14.61
CA GLN A 24 19.22 1.54 14.79
C GLN A 24 19.56 2.80 15.61
N PHE A 25 18.58 3.68 15.82
CA PHE A 25 18.80 5.02 16.39
C PHE A 25 18.82 5.06 17.92
N GLY A 26 18.16 4.11 18.59
CA GLY A 26 18.09 4.07 20.05
C GLY A 26 17.28 5.19 20.71
N VAL A 27 16.48 5.94 19.94
CA VAL A 27 15.65 7.05 20.45
C VAL A 27 14.16 6.73 20.52
N GLY A 28 13.70 5.70 19.79
CA GLY A 28 12.27 5.39 19.63
C GLY A 28 11.55 5.02 20.94
N PHE A 29 12.27 4.57 21.96
CA PHE A 29 11.68 4.32 23.28
C PHE A 29 11.12 5.62 23.91
N TYR A 30 11.81 6.74 23.73
CA TYR A 30 11.43 8.00 24.36
C TYR A 30 10.23 8.69 23.69
N SER A 31 9.80 8.25 22.50
CA SER A 31 8.58 8.78 21.88
C SER A 31 7.32 8.45 22.69
N ALA A 32 7.38 7.48 23.61
CA ALA A 32 6.29 7.20 24.53
C ALA A 32 5.97 8.38 25.47
N PHE A 33 6.94 9.26 25.76
CA PHE A 33 6.70 10.49 26.56
C PHE A 33 5.88 11.56 25.81
N LEU A 34 5.62 11.38 24.51
CA LEU A 34 4.70 12.25 23.77
C LEU A 34 3.29 12.16 24.35
N VAL A 35 2.87 10.97 24.80
CA VAL A 35 1.51 10.70 25.32
C VAL A 35 1.49 10.32 26.80
N ALA A 36 2.66 10.04 27.39
CA ALA A 36 2.79 9.65 28.79
C ALA A 36 3.53 10.70 29.62
N GLU A 37 3.03 10.97 30.83
CA GLU A 37 3.72 11.77 31.85
C GLU A 37 4.75 10.95 32.63
N LYS A 38 4.59 9.63 32.69
CA LYS A 38 5.49 8.71 33.37
C LYS A 38 5.51 7.35 32.69
N ILE A 39 6.67 6.73 32.67
CA ILE A 39 6.89 5.41 32.09
C ILE A 39 7.56 4.52 33.12
N VAL A 40 6.98 3.34 33.32
CA VAL A 40 7.56 2.28 34.16
C VAL A 40 7.85 1.08 33.27
N VAL A 41 9.09 0.59 33.30
CA VAL A 41 9.55 -0.57 32.57
C VAL A 41 9.98 -1.64 33.56
N SER A 42 9.17 -2.69 33.68
CA SER A 42 9.51 -3.88 34.46
C SER A 42 10.08 -4.93 33.52
N THR A 43 11.30 -5.40 33.76
CA THR A 43 11.98 -6.35 32.87
C THR A 43 12.65 -7.49 33.62
N LYS A 44 12.49 -8.71 33.12
CA LYS A 44 13.11 -9.93 33.62
C LYS A 44 13.74 -10.72 32.47
N SER A 45 15.06 -10.76 32.46
CA SER A 45 15.81 -11.55 31.48
C SER A 45 15.70 -13.03 31.81
N PRO A 46 15.57 -13.93 30.82
CA PRO A 46 15.57 -15.37 31.07
C PRO A 46 16.93 -15.90 31.55
N LYS A 47 17.99 -15.07 31.52
CA LYS A 47 19.35 -15.43 31.95
C LYS A 47 19.64 -15.11 33.41
N VAL A 48 18.77 -14.34 34.08
CA VAL A 48 18.96 -13.93 35.47
C VAL A 48 17.64 -14.05 36.24
N ASP A 49 17.69 -14.49 37.49
CA ASP A 49 16.48 -14.66 38.30
C ASP A 49 15.90 -13.33 38.79
N LYS A 50 16.70 -12.26 38.75
CA LYS A 50 16.32 -10.92 39.20
C LYS A 50 15.51 -10.18 38.16
N GLN A 51 14.50 -9.46 38.63
CA GLN A 51 13.74 -8.47 37.87
C GLN A 51 14.13 -7.06 38.30
N TYR A 52 14.22 -6.14 37.35
CA TYR A 52 14.45 -4.73 37.62
C TYR A 52 13.30 -3.88 37.09
N VAL A 53 13.03 -2.80 37.80
CA VAL A 53 12.05 -1.78 37.43
C VAL A 53 12.80 -0.49 37.15
N TRP A 54 12.69 0.00 35.93
CA TRP A 54 13.13 1.32 35.50
C TRP A 54 11.93 2.27 35.49
N GLU A 55 12.09 3.46 36.05
CA GLU A 55 11.03 4.45 36.14
C GLU A 55 11.57 5.84 35.78
N ALA A 56 10.83 6.56 34.93
CA ALA A 56 11.12 7.94 34.61
C ALA A 56 9.85 8.73 34.32
N GLU A 57 9.92 10.03 34.62
CA GLU A 57 8.88 11.01 34.37
C GLU A 57 9.25 11.86 33.16
N ALA A 58 8.25 12.40 32.48
CA ALA A 58 8.43 13.37 31.41
C ALA A 58 9.22 14.58 31.94
N ASP A 59 10.09 15.13 31.11
CA ASP A 59 10.92 16.31 31.41
C ASP A 59 11.95 16.13 32.55
N SER A 60 12.04 14.95 33.14
CA SER A 60 13.11 14.61 34.09
C SER A 60 14.42 14.31 33.37
N SER A 61 15.52 14.85 33.90
CA SER A 61 16.88 14.52 33.45
C SER A 61 17.42 13.21 34.05
N SER A 62 16.63 12.54 34.89
CA SER A 62 17.04 11.36 35.65
C SER A 62 15.97 10.26 35.63
N TYR A 63 16.40 9.05 35.92
CA TYR A 63 15.55 7.87 36.06
C TYR A 63 15.98 7.07 37.28
N VAL A 64 15.07 6.25 37.78
CA VAL A 64 15.31 5.36 38.92
C VAL A 64 15.34 3.92 38.42
N ILE A 65 16.29 3.13 38.94
CA ILE A 65 16.31 1.67 38.76
C ILE A 65 16.28 1.02 40.14
N LYS A 66 15.37 0.06 40.32
CA LYS A 66 15.28 -0.74 41.54
C LYS A 66 15.11 -2.22 41.21
N GLU A 67 15.59 -3.09 42.09
CA GLU A 67 15.28 -4.53 42.04
C GLU A 67 13.82 -4.72 42.48
N GLU A 68 13.05 -5.53 41.74
CA GLU A 68 11.71 -5.93 42.16
C GLU A 68 11.85 -7.08 43.17
N THR A 69 11.15 -6.98 44.29
CA THR A 69 11.15 -7.98 45.36
C THR A 69 9.76 -8.49 45.67
N ASP A 70 8.72 -7.86 45.13
CA ASP A 70 7.33 -8.26 45.32
C ASP A 70 6.98 -9.45 44.40
N PRO A 71 6.66 -10.63 44.96
CA PRO A 71 6.31 -11.81 44.16
C PRO A 71 5.10 -11.60 43.25
N GLU A 72 4.15 -10.73 43.60
CA GLU A 72 2.95 -10.48 42.79
C GLU A 72 3.26 -9.67 41.53
N LYS A 73 4.39 -8.95 41.51
CA LYS A 73 4.85 -8.12 40.39
C LYS A 73 5.92 -8.81 39.54
N MET A 74 6.32 -10.03 39.91
CA MET A 74 7.33 -10.78 39.18
C MET A 74 6.78 -11.30 37.85
N LEU A 75 7.44 -10.90 36.77
CA LEU A 75 7.20 -11.44 35.44
C LEU A 75 7.78 -12.86 35.35
N THR A 76 7.20 -13.68 34.48
CA THR A 76 7.79 -14.96 34.09
C THR A 76 9.08 -14.74 33.29
N ARG A 77 9.02 -13.84 32.29
CA ARG A 77 10.13 -13.38 31.44
C ARG A 77 9.70 -12.16 30.62
N GLY A 78 10.68 -11.44 30.05
CA GLY A 78 10.42 -10.37 29.08
C GLY A 78 10.30 -9.00 29.74
N THR A 79 9.52 -8.12 29.12
CA THR A 79 9.39 -6.72 29.55
C THR A 79 7.93 -6.29 29.50
N GLN A 80 7.47 -5.65 30.57
CA GLN A 80 6.21 -4.92 30.64
C GLN A 80 6.52 -3.43 30.64
N ILE A 81 5.85 -2.68 29.77
CA ILE A 81 5.91 -1.22 29.71
C ILE A 81 4.55 -0.69 30.16
N THR A 82 4.54 0.11 31.21
CA THR A 82 3.35 0.76 31.73
C THR A 82 3.48 2.26 31.47
N LEU A 83 2.53 2.78 30.69
CA LEU A 83 2.42 4.19 30.34
C LEU A 83 1.39 4.85 31.24
N PHE A 84 1.80 5.85 31.99
CA PHE A 84 0.90 6.74 32.71
C PHE A 84 0.58 7.88 31.76
N LEU A 85 -0.56 7.78 31.09
CA LEU A 85 -0.97 8.71 30.03
C LEU A 85 -1.23 10.11 30.59
N ARG A 86 -0.92 11.13 29.79
CA ARG A 86 -1.25 12.53 30.11
C ARG A 86 -2.77 12.70 30.16
N GLU A 87 -3.21 13.71 30.90
CA GLU A 87 -4.64 13.99 31.10
C GLU A 87 -5.41 14.20 29.78
N ASP A 88 -4.78 14.87 28.81
CA ASP A 88 -5.38 15.15 27.49
C ASP A 88 -5.41 13.89 26.58
N ASP A 89 -4.47 12.97 26.76
CA ASP A 89 -4.27 11.79 25.92
C ASP A 89 -4.98 10.53 26.43
N LYS A 90 -5.34 10.49 27.72
CA LYS A 90 -5.77 9.26 28.40
C LYS A 90 -7.02 8.62 27.79
N TYR A 91 -7.97 9.43 27.31
CA TYR A 91 -9.21 8.90 26.74
C TYR A 91 -9.01 8.37 25.32
N GLU A 92 -8.11 8.96 24.55
CA GLU A 92 -7.80 8.50 23.20
C GLU A 92 -6.99 7.20 23.24
N PHE A 93 -5.91 7.17 24.02
CA PHE A 93 -4.96 6.05 23.99
C PHE A 93 -5.26 4.93 24.99
N ALA A 94 -6.33 5.06 25.80
CA ALA A 94 -6.89 3.94 26.57
C ALA A 94 -8.10 3.28 25.89
N ASP A 95 -8.62 3.83 24.77
CA ASP A 95 -9.72 3.22 24.03
C ASP A 95 -9.27 1.96 23.28
N PRO A 96 -9.83 0.76 23.59
CA PRO A 96 -9.49 -0.48 22.89
C PRO A 96 -9.70 -0.42 21.38
N THR A 97 -10.70 0.33 20.91
CA THR A 97 -11.01 0.44 19.48
C THR A 97 -9.92 1.21 18.75
N ARG A 98 -9.50 2.36 19.31
CA ARG A 98 -8.37 3.15 18.84
C ARG A 98 -7.09 2.33 18.79
N ILE A 99 -6.75 1.61 19.86
CA ILE A 99 -5.56 0.75 19.92
C ILE A 99 -5.60 -0.31 18.82
N GLN A 100 -6.74 -0.97 18.62
CA GLN A 100 -6.89 -1.97 17.56
C GLN A 100 -6.67 -1.36 16.17
N GLY A 101 -7.20 -0.15 15.93
CA GLY A 101 -6.97 0.61 14.70
C GLY A 101 -5.49 0.94 14.48
N LEU A 102 -4.78 1.39 15.51
CA LEU A 102 -3.34 1.67 15.45
C LEU A 102 -2.53 0.40 15.11
N VAL A 103 -2.85 -0.74 15.75
CA VAL A 103 -2.18 -2.02 15.43
C VAL A 103 -2.45 -2.41 13.99
N LYS A 104 -3.70 -2.30 13.51
CA LYS A 104 -4.07 -2.61 12.12
C LYS A 104 -3.36 -1.69 11.11
N ASN A 105 -3.13 -0.42 11.44
CA ASN A 105 -2.50 0.51 10.51
C ASN A 105 -0.97 0.37 10.47
N TYR A 106 -0.33 0.23 11.63
CA TYR A 106 1.12 0.35 11.75
C TYR A 106 1.84 -0.98 12.00
N SER A 107 1.15 -1.98 12.53
CA SER A 107 1.74 -3.23 13.02
C SER A 107 1.04 -4.51 12.54
N GLN A 108 0.13 -4.41 11.56
CA GLN A 108 -0.66 -5.54 11.06
C GLN A 108 0.21 -6.70 10.55
N PHE A 109 1.42 -6.40 10.10
CA PHE A 109 2.30 -7.34 9.41
C PHE A 109 3.58 -7.69 10.18
N VAL A 110 3.64 -7.28 11.45
CA VAL A 110 4.70 -7.69 12.37
C VAL A 110 4.69 -9.21 12.52
N SER A 111 5.88 -9.83 12.57
CA SER A 111 6.04 -11.29 12.54
C SER A 111 5.62 -12.04 13.79
N PHE A 112 5.16 -11.34 14.82
CA PHE A 112 4.75 -11.93 16.09
C PHE A 112 3.28 -11.60 16.34
N PRO A 113 2.53 -12.48 17.01
CA PRO A 113 1.13 -12.23 17.32
C PRO A 113 1.01 -11.07 18.31
N ILE A 114 0.20 -10.08 17.95
CA ILE A 114 -0.15 -8.92 18.76
C ILE A 114 -1.58 -9.14 19.24
N PHE A 115 -1.74 -9.19 20.56
CA PHE A 115 -3.05 -9.31 21.18
C PHE A 115 -3.47 -7.95 21.75
N THR A 116 -4.73 -7.57 21.53
CA THR A 116 -5.35 -6.41 22.16
C THR A 116 -6.45 -6.86 23.11
N TRP A 117 -6.59 -6.17 24.24
CA TRP A 117 -7.62 -6.46 25.25
C TRP A 117 -8.92 -5.78 24.84
N GLN A 118 -9.97 -6.57 24.55
CA GLN A 118 -11.21 -6.07 23.94
C GLN A 118 -12.44 -6.48 24.76
N GLU A 119 -13.46 -5.61 24.77
CA GLU A 119 -14.78 -5.94 25.28
C GLU A 119 -15.53 -6.79 24.23
N LYS A 120 -15.90 -8.01 24.61
CA LYS A 120 -16.70 -8.93 23.81
C LYS A 120 -18.08 -9.11 24.44
N SER A 121 -19.07 -9.43 23.62
CA SER A 121 -20.42 -9.76 24.09
C SER A 121 -20.79 -11.18 23.70
N ARG A 122 -21.44 -11.90 24.62
CA ARG A 122 -22.07 -13.20 24.33
C ARG A 122 -23.52 -13.20 24.79
N THR A 123 -24.35 -13.91 24.05
CA THR A 123 -25.75 -14.11 24.39
C THR A 123 -25.88 -15.31 25.31
N VAL A 124 -26.47 -15.13 26.48
CA VAL A 124 -26.71 -16.20 27.46
C VAL A 124 -28.20 -16.29 27.72
N GLU A 125 -28.77 -17.49 27.62
CA GLU A 125 -30.14 -17.76 28.08
C GLU A 125 -30.11 -17.89 29.60
N VAL A 126 -30.88 -17.04 30.30
CA VAL A 126 -31.05 -17.11 31.74
C VAL A 126 -32.50 -17.46 32.03
N GLU A 127 -32.71 -18.42 32.92
CA GLU A 127 -34.04 -18.77 33.43
C GLU A 127 -34.44 -17.73 34.49
N GLU A 128 -35.58 -17.06 34.31
CA GLU A 128 -36.12 -16.11 35.29
C GLU A 128 -36.81 -16.92 36.40
N GLU A 129 -36.28 -16.91 37.63
CA GLU A 129 -37.06 -17.34 38.80
C GLU A 129 -38.02 -16.21 39.18
N GLU A 130 -39.31 -16.36 38.84
CA GLU A 130 -40.36 -15.51 39.40
C GLU A 130 -40.39 -15.71 40.93
N SER A 131 -39.86 -14.75 41.67
CA SER A 131 -40.16 -14.59 43.09
C SER A 131 -41.63 -14.20 43.24
N LYS A 132 -42.51 -15.20 43.40
CA LYS A 132 -43.90 -14.98 43.78
C LYS A 132 -43.96 -14.62 45.27
N GLU A 133 -43.97 -13.33 45.59
CA GLU A 133 -44.59 -12.87 46.83
C GLU A 133 -46.10 -12.75 46.57
N GLY A 134 -46.90 -13.60 47.24
CA GLY A 134 -48.34 -13.45 47.36
C GLY A 134 -49.20 -14.52 46.67
N GLU A 135 -49.68 -15.44 47.50
CA GLU A 135 -50.96 -16.19 47.46
C GLU A 135 -51.27 -17.25 46.38
N GLU A 136 -51.58 -18.43 46.94
CA GLU A 136 -52.30 -19.62 46.48
C GLU A 136 -51.95 -20.32 45.15
N ALA A 137 -51.53 -21.58 45.31
CA ALA A 137 -51.16 -22.50 44.26
C ALA A 137 -52.38 -23.00 43.46
N THR A 138 -52.27 -22.93 42.13
CA THR A 138 -53.00 -23.79 41.20
C THR A 138 -51.97 -24.48 40.30
N GLU A 139 -52.05 -25.81 40.22
CA GLU A 139 -51.19 -26.66 39.40
C GLU A 139 -51.49 -26.45 37.91
N GLY A 140 -50.56 -25.80 37.22
CA GLY A 140 -50.45 -25.74 35.76
C GLY A 140 -48.98 -25.56 35.41
N GLU A 141 -48.50 -26.31 34.41
CA GLU A 141 -47.09 -26.32 33.96
C GLU A 141 -46.52 -24.90 33.86
N LYS A 142 -45.55 -24.59 34.74
CA LYS A 142 -44.76 -23.36 34.63
C LYS A 142 -43.83 -23.51 33.44
N GLU A 143 -44.27 -23.03 32.27
CA GLU A 143 -43.42 -22.85 31.11
C GLU A 143 -42.30 -21.86 31.49
N LYS A 144 -41.07 -22.37 31.64
CA LYS A 144 -39.90 -21.55 31.98
C LYS A 144 -39.66 -20.55 30.85
N LYS A 145 -40.01 -19.29 31.05
CA LYS A 145 -39.64 -18.20 30.13
C LYS A 145 -38.12 -18.03 30.18
N LYS A 146 -37.46 -18.49 29.13
CA LYS A 146 -36.03 -18.24 28.91
C LYS A 146 -35.87 -16.81 28.43
N LYS A 147 -35.07 -16.02 29.14
CA LYS A 147 -34.74 -14.65 28.77
C LYS A 147 -33.32 -14.61 28.22
N THR A 148 -33.19 -14.00 27.06
CA THR A 148 -31.91 -13.82 26.38
C THR A 148 -31.23 -12.57 26.94
N ILE A 149 -30.10 -12.72 27.62
CA ILE A 149 -29.31 -11.60 28.19
C ILE A 149 -27.97 -11.51 27.47
N THR A 150 -27.60 -10.30 27.05
CA THR A 150 -26.26 -10.00 26.52
C THR A 150 -25.29 -9.80 27.68
N GLN A 151 -24.34 -10.72 27.85
CA GLN A 151 -23.26 -10.61 28.83
C GLN A 151 -22.01 -10.05 28.15
N LYS A 152 -21.49 -8.94 28.68
CA LYS A 152 -20.19 -8.36 28.29
C LYS A 152 -19.06 -9.00 29.12
N TYR A 153 -17.93 -9.27 28.49
CA TYR A 153 -16.71 -9.80 29.12
C TYR A 153 -15.48 -9.26 28.39
N TRP A 154 -14.32 -9.32 29.03
CA TRP A 154 -13.07 -8.88 28.43
C TRP A 154 -12.17 -10.07 28.13
N ASP A 155 -11.54 -10.05 26.95
CA ASP A 155 -10.66 -11.11 26.50
C ASP A 155 -9.63 -10.59 25.50
N TRP A 156 -8.53 -11.32 25.34
CA TRP A 156 -7.51 -11.02 24.35
C TRP A 156 -8.02 -11.38 22.95
N GLU A 157 -7.74 -10.52 21.98
CA GLU A 157 -8.04 -10.73 20.57
C GLU A 157 -6.77 -10.55 19.74
N LEU A 158 -6.50 -11.49 18.83
CA LEU A 158 -5.40 -11.39 17.89
C LEU A 158 -5.69 -10.25 16.90
N ALA A 159 -4.89 -9.19 16.95
CA ALA A 159 -5.16 -7.96 16.23
C ALA A 159 -4.47 -7.88 14.85
N ASN A 160 -3.39 -8.64 14.62
CA ASN A 160 -2.58 -8.59 13.41
C ASN A 160 -2.62 -9.92 12.61
N GLU A 161 -2.41 -9.83 11.30
CA GLU A 161 -2.39 -11.00 10.40
C GLU A 161 -0.98 -11.60 10.34
N THR A 162 -0.85 -12.92 10.40
CA THR A 162 0.45 -13.58 10.56
C THR A 162 1.36 -13.54 9.33
N LYS A 163 0.81 -13.43 8.12
CA LYS A 163 1.62 -13.39 6.88
C LYS A 163 1.02 -12.43 5.84
N PRO A 164 1.73 -11.34 5.50
CA PRO A 164 1.31 -10.43 4.43
C PRO A 164 1.25 -11.12 3.07
N ILE A 165 0.38 -10.64 2.17
CA ILE A 165 0.21 -11.20 0.83
C ILE A 165 1.52 -11.20 0.02
N TRP A 166 2.32 -10.14 0.10
CA TRP A 166 3.62 -10.01 -0.58
C TRP A 166 4.72 -10.91 0.00
N MET A 167 4.48 -11.54 1.15
CA MET A 167 5.40 -12.49 1.77
C MET A 167 5.12 -13.94 1.38
N ARG A 168 3.95 -14.21 0.78
CA ARG A 168 3.55 -15.53 0.31
C ARG A 168 4.12 -15.80 -1.08
N ASN A 169 4.16 -17.08 -1.46
CA ASN A 169 4.50 -17.48 -2.82
C ASN A 169 3.37 -17.01 -3.78
N PRO A 170 3.65 -16.21 -4.84
CA PRO A 170 2.61 -15.71 -5.73
C PRO A 170 1.71 -16.80 -6.33
N LYS A 171 2.23 -18.02 -6.49
CA LYS A 171 1.50 -19.19 -7.03
C LYS A 171 0.49 -19.81 -6.06
N GLU A 172 0.56 -19.45 -4.78
CA GLU A 172 -0.32 -19.96 -3.70
C GLU A 172 -1.30 -18.88 -3.21
N VAL A 173 -1.42 -17.78 -3.95
CA VAL A 173 -2.33 -16.69 -3.62
C VAL A 173 -3.40 -16.63 -4.69
N GLU A 174 -4.65 -16.78 -4.27
CA GLU A 174 -5.80 -16.72 -5.17
C GLU A 174 -6.09 -15.27 -5.59
N ASN A 175 -6.71 -15.09 -6.77
CA ASN A 175 -7.04 -13.75 -7.28
C ASN A 175 -7.99 -12.98 -6.33
N THR A 176 -8.91 -13.70 -5.67
CA THR A 176 -9.83 -13.12 -4.68
C THR A 176 -9.09 -12.53 -3.50
N GLU A 177 -8.00 -13.15 -3.04
CA GLU A 177 -7.19 -12.65 -1.94
C GLU A 177 -6.46 -11.36 -2.32
N TYR A 178 -5.98 -11.24 -3.56
CA TYR A 178 -5.41 -9.99 -4.06
C TYR A 178 -6.46 -8.87 -4.11
N ASN A 179 -7.69 -9.18 -4.54
CA ASN A 179 -8.78 -8.20 -4.64
C ASN A 179 -9.23 -7.73 -3.25
N GLU A 180 -9.40 -8.66 -2.31
CA GLU A 180 -9.75 -8.32 -0.92
C GLU A 180 -8.66 -7.49 -0.25
N PHE A 181 -7.39 -7.86 -0.46
CA PHE A 181 -6.26 -7.09 0.04
C PHE A 181 -6.24 -5.68 -0.55
N TYR A 182 -6.44 -5.53 -1.86
CA TYR A 182 -6.51 -4.23 -2.54
C TYR A 182 -7.62 -3.34 -1.96
N LYS A 183 -8.85 -3.87 -1.87
CA LYS A 183 -10.02 -3.14 -1.35
C LYS A 183 -9.82 -2.68 0.08
N LYS A 184 -9.36 -3.58 0.95
CA LYS A 184 -9.12 -3.30 2.37
C LYS A 184 -7.97 -2.31 2.57
N THR A 185 -6.88 -2.46 1.82
CA THR A 185 -5.66 -1.66 2.02
C THR A 185 -5.84 -0.25 1.47
N PHE A 186 -6.49 -0.09 0.32
CA PHE A 186 -6.59 1.21 -0.37
C PHE A 186 -7.97 1.86 -0.28
N ASN A 187 -8.87 1.31 0.56
CA ASN A 187 -10.26 1.75 0.72
C ASN A 187 -11.01 1.81 -0.62
N GLU A 188 -10.85 0.75 -1.41
CA GLU A 188 -11.41 0.63 -2.75
C GLU A 188 -12.69 -0.21 -2.76
N PHE A 189 -13.64 0.16 -3.61
CA PHE A 189 -14.92 -0.55 -3.73
C PHE A 189 -14.90 -1.59 -4.84
N LEU A 190 -14.22 -1.28 -5.94
CA LEU A 190 -14.11 -2.12 -7.13
C LEU A 190 -12.88 -3.01 -7.06
N ASP A 191 -12.92 -4.12 -7.80
CA ASP A 191 -11.74 -4.95 -8.00
C ASP A 191 -10.69 -4.19 -8.84
N PRO A 192 -9.39 -4.46 -8.63
CA PRO A 192 -8.36 -3.93 -9.50
C PRO A 192 -8.50 -4.54 -10.90
N LEU A 193 -8.14 -3.78 -11.93
CA LEU A 193 -8.12 -4.27 -13.31
C LEU A 193 -7.03 -5.34 -13.49
N ALA A 194 -5.88 -5.14 -12.84
CA ALA A 194 -4.78 -6.10 -12.84
C ALA A 194 -3.92 -5.92 -11.58
N HIS A 195 -3.13 -6.95 -11.29
CA HIS A 195 -2.13 -6.91 -10.23
C HIS A 195 -0.82 -7.56 -10.69
N ALA A 196 0.27 -7.18 -10.06
CA ALA A 196 1.58 -7.78 -10.26
C ALA A 196 2.22 -8.05 -8.90
N HIS A 197 2.46 -9.33 -8.58
CA HIS A 197 3.19 -9.74 -7.38
C HIS A 197 4.57 -10.25 -7.76
N PHE A 198 5.62 -9.57 -7.30
CA PHE A 198 7.00 -9.93 -7.61
C PHE A 198 7.96 -9.67 -6.46
N THR A 199 9.06 -10.42 -6.48
CA THR A 199 10.25 -10.19 -5.66
C THR A 199 11.39 -9.82 -6.59
N THR A 200 12.23 -8.88 -6.16
CA THR A 200 13.44 -8.52 -6.90
C THR A 200 14.67 -9.00 -6.13
N GLU A 201 15.62 -9.58 -6.86
CA GLU A 201 16.87 -10.12 -6.32
C GLU A 201 18.07 -9.23 -6.74
N GLY A 202 19.22 -9.45 -6.11
CA GLY A 202 20.49 -8.83 -6.47
C GLY A 202 20.82 -7.59 -5.63
N GLU A 203 21.26 -6.50 -6.28
CA GLU A 203 21.79 -5.33 -5.55
C GLU A 203 20.79 -4.67 -4.59
N VAL A 204 19.50 -4.69 -4.93
CA VAL A 204 18.42 -4.15 -4.09
C VAL A 204 17.35 -5.22 -3.98
N GLU A 205 17.08 -5.71 -2.77
CA GLU A 205 16.05 -6.71 -2.56
C GLU A 205 14.78 -6.08 -1.97
N PHE A 206 13.66 -6.35 -2.63
CA PHE A 206 12.34 -5.96 -2.15
C PHE A 206 11.26 -6.85 -2.75
N ARG A 207 10.14 -6.92 -2.04
CA ARG A 207 8.91 -7.58 -2.48
C ARG A 207 7.85 -6.53 -2.73
N SER A 208 6.99 -6.76 -3.71
CA SER A 208 5.93 -5.83 -4.03
C SER A 208 4.71 -6.52 -4.60
N VAL A 209 3.55 -5.96 -4.27
CA VAL A 209 2.31 -6.20 -4.99
C VAL A 209 1.82 -4.85 -5.49
N LEU A 210 1.70 -4.71 -6.81
CA LEU A 210 1.19 -3.53 -7.49
C LEU A 210 -0.18 -3.82 -8.09
N TYR A 211 -0.97 -2.77 -8.26
CA TYR A 211 -2.34 -2.83 -8.76
C TYR A 211 -2.58 -1.68 -9.75
N ILE A 212 -3.33 -2.01 -10.81
CA ILE A 212 -4.01 -1.01 -11.65
C ILE A 212 -5.45 -0.92 -11.14
N PRO A 213 -5.92 0.26 -10.69
CA PRO A 213 -7.29 0.42 -10.24
C PRO A 213 -8.30 0.07 -11.34
N GLY A 214 -9.45 -0.49 -10.94
CA GLY A 214 -10.53 -0.84 -11.88
C GLY A 214 -11.24 0.37 -12.49
N MET A 215 -11.01 1.58 -11.97
CA MET A 215 -11.59 2.82 -12.46
C MET A 215 -10.62 3.98 -12.20
N ALA A 216 -10.65 4.99 -13.07
CA ALA A 216 -9.93 6.24 -12.85
C ALA A 216 -10.39 6.96 -11.56
N PRO A 217 -9.52 7.80 -10.96
CA PRO A 217 -9.94 8.75 -9.94
C PRO A 217 -11.10 9.63 -10.46
N LEU A 218 -12.10 9.89 -9.61
CA LEU A 218 -13.35 10.53 -10.02
C LEU A 218 -13.21 12.03 -10.27
N SER A 219 -12.12 12.65 -9.80
CA SER A 219 -11.94 14.10 -9.86
C SER A 219 -10.66 14.53 -10.56
N ASN A 220 -10.71 15.68 -11.24
CA ASN A 220 -9.52 16.33 -11.79
C ASN A 220 -8.51 16.72 -10.70
N GLU A 221 -8.97 16.93 -9.47
CA GLU A 221 -8.10 17.22 -8.34
C GLU A 221 -7.22 16.01 -7.99
N GLU A 222 -7.76 14.80 -7.98
CA GLU A 222 -7.00 13.57 -7.79
C GLU A 222 -5.99 13.31 -8.93
N ILE A 223 -6.31 13.71 -10.15
CA ILE A 223 -5.40 13.61 -11.31
C ILE A 223 -4.27 14.64 -11.22
N MET A 224 -4.55 15.83 -10.71
CA MET A 224 -3.58 16.93 -10.62
C MET A 224 -2.78 16.91 -9.33
N ASN A 225 -3.24 16.19 -8.30
CA ASN A 225 -2.56 16.11 -7.02
C ASN A 225 -1.23 15.34 -7.15
N PRO A 226 -0.07 15.99 -6.97
CA PRO A 226 1.21 15.32 -7.02
C PRO A 226 1.44 14.40 -5.81
N LYS A 227 0.69 14.56 -4.73
CA LYS A 227 0.77 13.76 -3.51
C LYS A 227 -0.31 12.69 -3.52
N THR A 228 0.03 11.48 -3.98
CA THR A 228 -0.87 10.33 -3.94
C THR A 228 -0.44 9.35 -2.85
N LYS A 229 -1.39 8.91 -2.02
CA LYS A 229 -1.17 7.88 -0.98
C LYS A 229 -1.34 6.47 -1.52
N ASN A 230 -0.86 6.26 -2.74
CA ASN A 230 -1.15 5.05 -3.50
C ASN A 230 -0.13 3.93 -3.23
N ILE A 231 1.07 4.26 -2.77
CA ILE A 231 2.11 3.28 -2.47
C ILE A 231 2.40 3.28 -0.97
N ARG A 232 2.19 2.14 -0.32
CA ARG A 232 2.58 1.91 1.07
C ARG A 232 3.97 1.29 1.13
N LEU A 233 4.91 1.96 1.78
CA LEU A 233 6.26 1.44 1.96
C LEU A 233 6.39 0.77 3.32
N TYR A 234 6.97 -0.42 3.30
CA TYR A 234 7.32 -1.20 4.45
C TYR A 234 8.83 -1.40 4.48
N VAL A 235 9.38 -1.41 5.69
CA VAL A 235 10.74 -1.88 5.92
C VAL A 235 10.71 -2.98 6.95
N LYS A 236 11.16 -4.17 6.56
CA LYS A 236 11.10 -5.38 7.37
C LYS A 236 9.67 -5.64 7.88
N ARG A 237 8.66 -5.42 7.02
CA ARG A 237 7.21 -5.56 7.31
C ARG A 237 6.62 -4.53 8.28
N VAL A 238 7.37 -3.51 8.67
CA VAL A 238 6.82 -2.38 9.44
C VAL A 238 6.48 -1.25 8.49
N PHE A 239 5.25 -0.76 8.59
CA PHE A 239 4.78 0.37 7.80
C PHE A 239 5.63 1.61 8.12
N ILE A 240 6.12 2.27 7.08
CA ILE A 240 6.94 3.47 7.20
C ILE A 240 6.09 4.69 6.92
N SER A 241 5.60 4.81 5.69
CA SER A 241 4.75 5.90 5.24
C SER A 241 4.03 5.47 3.96
N ASP A 242 3.04 6.24 3.56
CA ASP A 242 2.41 6.25 2.24
C ASP A 242 2.48 7.63 1.56
N ASP A 243 3.15 8.58 2.22
CA ASP A 243 3.30 9.97 1.79
C ASP A 243 4.74 10.19 1.28
N PHE A 244 5.02 9.61 0.12
CA PHE A 244 6.28 9.83 -0.61
C PHE A 244 5.95 10.70 -1.80
N ASP A 245 6.39 11.96 -1.80
CA ASP A 245 6.10 12.99 -2.83
C ASP A 245 6.55 12.57 -4.25
N GLY A 246 5.85 11.62 -4.88
CA GLY A 246 6.18 11.08 -6.21
C GLY A 246 7.53 10.35 -6.29
N GLU A 247 8.11 9.95 -5.15
CA GLU A 247 9.48 9.43 -5.14
C GLU A 247 9.61 8.02 -5.72
N LEU A 248 8.57 7.18 -5.67
CA LEU A 248 8.66 5.80 -6.17
C LEU A 248 8.07 5.60 -7.55
N PHE A 249 7.14 6.47 -7.95
CA PHE A 249 6.53 6.44 -9.26
C PHE A 249 6.52 7.84 -9.86
N PRO A 250 6.85 7.96 -11.16
CA PRO A 250 6.67 9.22 -11.86
C PRO A 250 5.19 9.60 -11.89
N ARG A 251 4.90 10.90 -12.06
CA ARG A 251 3.53 11.44 -12.05
C ARG A 251 2.60 10.71 -13.02
N TYR A 252 3.10 10.34 -14.20
CA TYR A 252 2.30 9.62 -15.19
C TYR A 252 1.95 8.17 -14.79
N LEU A 253 2.46 7.65 -13.67
CA LEU A 253 2.05 6.38 -13.06
C LEU A 253 1.51 6.56 -11.64
N SER A 254 1.12 7.78 -11.27
CA SER A 254 0.66 8.09 -9.91
C SER A 254 -0.61 7.34 -9.51
N PHE A 255 -1.37 6.82 -10.48
CA PHE A 255 -2.57 6.01 -10.28
C PHE A 255 -2.28 4.58 -9.78
N VAL A 256 -1.05 4.09 -9.93
CA VAL A 256 -0.67 2.73 -9.51
C VAL A 256 -0.73 2.65 -8.00
N LYS A 257 -1.47 1.66 -7.49
CA LYS A 257 -1.54 1.38 -6.05
C LYS A 257 -0.70 0.18 -5.70
N GLY A 258 -0.18 0.10 -4.49
CA GLY A 258 0.58 -1.08 -4.10
C GLY A 258 1.35 -0.97 -2.81
N VAL A 259 2.01 -2.08 -2.48
CA VAL A 259 2.89 -2.20 -1.33
C VAL A 259 4.30 -2.52 -1.82
N VAL A 260 5.28 -1.95 -1.13
CA VAL A 260 6.71 -2.21 -1.37
C VAL A 260 7.34 -2.51 -0.02
N ASP A 261 7.94 -3.69 0.15
CA ASP A 261 8.62 -4.08 1.40
C ASP A 261 10.09 -4.40 1.10
N SER A 262 10.99 -3.63 1.70
CA SER A 262 12.44 -3.80 1.53
C SER A 262 13.14 -3.94 2.87
N ASN A 263 14.20 -4.75 2.91
CA ASN A 263 15.03 -4.90 4.10
C ASN A 263 16.20 -3.90 4.15
N ASP A 264 16.51 -3.26 3.02
CA ASP A 264 17.78 -2.56 2.78
C ASP A 264 17.64 -1.03 2.72
N LEU A 265 16.42 -0.51 2.89
CA LEU A 265 16.20 0.93 2.80
C LEU A 265 16.80 1.67 4.00
N PRO A 266 17.61 2.72 3.78
CA PRO A 266 18.10 3.58 4.84
C PRO A 266 16.92 4.39 5.38
N LEU A 267 16.41 3.99 6.54
CA LEU A 267 15.39 4.76 7.24
C LEU A 267 16.01 6.04 7.79
N ASN A 268 15.26 7.15 7.77
CA ASN A 268 15.58 8.34 8.55
C ASN A 268 14.95 8.24 9.96
N VAL A 269 15.32 9.19 10.83
CA VAL A 269 14.89 9.18 12.23
C VAL A 269 13.37 9.39 12.38
N SER A 270 12.78 10.27 11.54
CA SER A 270 11.34 10.56 11.58
C SER A 270 10.47 9.48 10.95
N ARG A 271 11.03 8.66 10.03
CA ARG A 271 10.30 7.66 9.22
C ARG A 271 9.24 8.26 8.28
N GLU A 272 9.21 9.57 8.12
CA GLU A 272 8.17 10.27 7.35
C GLU A 272 8.58 10.53 5.90
N ILE A 273 9.86 10.82 5.67
CA ILE A 273 10.38 11.18 4.35
C ILE A 273 11.31 10.06 3.85
N LEU A 274 11.18 9.66 2.59
CA LEU A 274 12.14 8.75 1.99
C LEU A 274 13.36 9.56 1.51
N GLN A 275 14.56 9.13 1.89
CA GLN A 275 15.77 9.83 1.44
C GLN A 275 16.17 9.32 0.05
N GLU A 276 16.32 10.24 -0.90
CA GLU A 276 16.81 9.90 -2.24
C GLU A 276 18.17 9.21 -2.15
N SER A 277 18.24 7.99 -2.66
CA SER A 277 19.43 7.14 -2.62
C SER A 277 19.54 6.29 -3.87
N ARG A 278 20.71 5.68 -4.10
CA ARG A 278 20.90 4.71 -5.19
C ARG A 278 19.87 3.57 -5.12
N ILE A 279 19.54 3.12 -3.91
CA ILE A 279 18.57 2.05 -3.66
C ILE A 279 17.18 2.47 -4.15
N VAL A 280 16.73 3.67 -3.76
CA VAL A 280 15.42 4.22 -4.17
C VAL A 280 15.33 4.37 -5.69
N ARG A 281 16.39 4.84 -6.37
CA ARG A 281 16.43 4.96 -7.83
C ARG A 281 16.30 3.62 -8.55
N ILE A 282 17.00 2.59 -8.07
CA ILE A 282 16.93 1.23 -8.63
C ILE A 282 15.53 0.65 -8.41
N MET A 283 14.97 0.84 -7.21
CA MET A 283 13.63 0.40 -6.86
C MET A 283 12.57 1.06 -7.77
N ARG A 284 12.60 2.39 -7.90
CA ARG A 284 11.75 3.18 -8.83
C ARG A 284 11.80 2.58 -10.24
N LYS A 285 12.99 2.35 -10.80
CA LYS A 285 13.15 1.78 -12.14
C LYS A 285 12.52 0.39 -12.28
N ARG A 286 12.67 -0.47 -11.26
CA ARG A 286 12.10 -1.83 -11.25
C ARG A 286 10.58 -1.82 -11.11
N LEU A 287 10.05 -0.96 -10.25
CA LEU A 287 8.60 -0.74 -10.06
C LEU A 287 7.95 -0.26 -11.36
N VAL A 288 8.48 0.82 -11.96
CA VAL A 288 8.02 1.40 -13.24
C VAL A 288 8.02 0.36 -14.35
N ARG A 289 9.10 -0.42 -14.48
CA ARG A 289 9.19 -1.49 -15.47
C ARG A 289 8.10 -2.54 -15.27
N LYS A 290 7.86 -2.96 -14.03
CA LYS A 290 6.83 -3.95 -13.73
C LYS A 290 5.41 -3.43 -13.96
N THR A 291 5.18 -2.15 -13.75
CA THR A 291 3.92 -1.52 -14.16
C THR A 291 3.72 -1.58 -15.67
N PHE A 292 4.75 -1.26 -16.48
CA PHE A 292 4.61 -1.37 -17.93
C PHE A 292 4.38 -2.80 -18.39
N ASP A 293 5.10 -3.77 -17.81
CA ASP A 293 4.88 -5.19 -18.12
C ASP A 293 3.41 -5.57 -17.79
N MET A 294 2.87 -5.16 -16.64
CA MET A 294 1.47 -5.40 -16.27
C MET A 294 0.45 -4.74 -17.21
N ILE A 295 0.70 -3.51 -17.68
CA ILE A 295 -0.20 -2.84 -18.65
C ILE A 295 -0.14 -3.54 -20.01
N GLN A 296 1.06 -3.96 -20.42
CA GLN A 296 1.28 -4.69 -21.67
C GLN A 296 0.56 -6.06 -21.64
N ASP A 297 0.62 -6.77 -20.52
CA ASP A 297 -0.06 -8.07 -20.37
C ASP A 297 -1.58 -7.92 -20.60
N ILE A 298 -2.20 -6.84 -20.10
CA ILE A 298 -3.63 -6.52 -20.36
C ILE A 298 -3.85 -6.16 -21.84
N ALA A 299 -2.88 -5.51 -22.49
CA ALA A 299 -2.99 -5.12 -23.90
C ALA A 299 -2.98 -6.33 -24.85
N GLU A 300 -2.24 -7.37 -24.47
CA GLU A 300 -1.99 -8.58 -25.24
C GLU A 300 -3.07 -9.64 -25.07
N THR A 301 -3.98 -9.51 -24.11
CA THR A 301 -5.12 -10.43 -23.99
C THR A 301 -6.01 -10.41 -25.23
N ASP A 302 -6.58 -11.58 -25.58
CA ASP A 302 -7.54 -11.70 -26.67
C ASP A 302 -8.81 -10.87 -26.40
N ASP A 303 -9.26 -10.84 -25.14
CA ASP A 303 -10.32 -9.94 -24.70
C ASP A 303 -9.77 -8.51 -24.58
N LYS A 304 -10.23 -7.62 -25.46
CA LYS A 304 -9.84 -6.20 -25.46
C LYS A 304 -10.66 -5.36 -24.47
N ALA A 305 -11.65 -5.92 -23.78
CA ALA A 305 -12.50 -5.18 -22.85
C ALA A 305 -11.70 -4.55 -21.71
N ASP A 306 -10.76 -5.28 -21.12
CA ASP A 306 -9.97 -4.76 -20.00
C ASP A 306 -8.98 -3.70 -20.43
N TYR A 307 -8.31 -3.87 -21.57
CA TYR A 307 -7.45 -2.82 -22.10
C TYR A 307 -8.23 -1.58 -22.51
N LYS A 308 -9.44 -1.75 -23.03
CA LYS A 308 -10.34 -0.63 -23.33
C LYS A 308 -10.70 0.14 -22.06
N LYS A 309 -11.09 -0.53 -20.97
CA LYS A 309 -11.33 0.10 -19.66
C LYS A 309 -10.08 0.82 -19.14
N PHE A 310 -8.90 0.19 -19.27
CA PHE A 310 -7.63 0.80 -18.92
C PHE A 310 -7.42 2.10 -19.71
N TRP A 311 -7.58 2.05 -21.02
CA TRP A 311 -7.33 3.19 -21.90
C TRP A 311 -8.28 4.34 -21.64
N GLU A 312 -9.57 4.06 -21.46
CA GLU A 312 -10.59 5.05 -21.10
C GLU A 312 -10.28 5.74 -19.77
N SER A 313 -9.73 4.99 -18.81
CA SER A 313 -9.39 5.51 -17.47
C SER A 313 -8.04 6.22 -17.41
N PHE A 314 -7.01 5.67 -18.07
CA PHE A 314 -5.61 6.01 -17.84
C PHE A 314 -4.82 6.33 -19.12
N GLY A 315 -5.44 6.33 -20.30
CA GLY A 315 -4.74 6.60 -21.57
C GLY A 315 -4.03 7.95 -21.61
N LYS A 316 -4.62 8.98 -20.99
CA LYS A 316 -3.99 10.31 -20.83
C LYS A 316 -2.68 10.26 -20.05
N PHE A 317 -2.58 9.38 -19.07
CA PHE A 317 -1.35 9.18 -18.31
C PHE A 317 -0.27 8.53 -19.18
N MET A 318 -0.61 7.57 -20.06
CA MET A 318 0.36 6.99 -21.00
C MET A 318 0.89 8.04 -21.99
N LYS A 319 0.01 8.92 -22.48
CA LYS A 319 0.37 10.06 -23.33
C LYS A 319 1.30 11.03 -22.59
N LEU A 320 0.99 11.38 -21.34
CA LEU A 320 1.86 12.20 -20.49
C LEU A 320 3.24 11.57 -20.30
N GLY A 321 3.29 10.25 -20.08
CA GLY A 321 4.56 9.53 -19.99
C GLY A 321 5.42 9.66 -21.24
N CYS A 322 4.81 9.64 -22.44
CA CYS A 322 5.55 9.82 -23.69
C CYS A 322 6.17 11.21 -23.82
N ILE A 323 5.56 12.22 -23.20
CA ILE A 323 6.03 13.61 -23.17
C ILE A 323 7.15 13.79 -22.14
N GLU A 324 6.97 13.24 -20.93
CA GLU A 324 7.84 13.52 -19.79
C GLU A 324 9.03 12.55 -19.65
N ASP A 325 8.91 11.31 -20.15
CA ASP A 325 9.88 10.23 -19.89
C ASP A 325 10.45 9.62 -21.16
N SER A 326 11.39 10.36 -21.76
CA SER A 326 12.15 9.92 -22.94
C SER A 326 12.89 8.59 -22.72
N GLY A 327 13.27 8.26 -21.48
CA GLY A 327 13.94 7.01 -21.15
C GLY A 327 13.05 5.77 -21.29
N ASN A 328 11.73 5.93 -21.18
CA ASN A 328 10.75 4.84 -21.23
C ASN A 328 9.81 4.89 -22.45
N GLN A 329 9.98 5.85 -23.37
CA GLN A 329 9.15 5.98 -24.58
C GLN A 329 8.99 4.67 -25.37
N LYS A 330 10.06 3.86 -25.49
CA LYS A 330 9.98 2.55 -26.18
C LYS A 330 9.00 1.56 -25.54
N ARG A 331 8.71 1.71 -24.25
CA ARG A 331 7.74 0.89 -23.50
C ARG A 331 6.35 1.52 -23.47
N LEU A 332 6.28 2.84 -23.52
CA LEU A 332 5.02 3.59 -23.51
C LEU A 332 4.34 3.61 -24.89
N ALA A 333 5.11 3.75 -25.97
CA ALA A 333 4.58 3.88 -27.32
C ALA A 333 3.67 2.71 -27.76
N PRO A 334 4.02 1.42 -27.51
CA PRO A 334 3.14 0.30 -27.83
C PRO A 334 1.79 0.32 -27.09
N LEU A 335 1.69 1.06 -25.99
CA LEU A 335 0.48 1.20 -25.18
C LEU A 335 -0.47 2.27 -25.72
N LEU A 336 -0.01 3.13 -26.62
CA LEU A 336 -0.87 4.19 -27.17
C LEU A 336 -1.97 3.61 -28.07
N ARG A 337 -3.15 4.25 -28.05
CA ARG A 337 -4.29 3.90 -28.90
C ARG A 337 -4.90 5.15 -29.52
N PHE A 338 -5.23 5.07 -30.80
CA PHE A 338 -5.81 6.19 -31.55
C PHE A 338 -6.85 5.68 -32.55
N HIS A 339 -7.78 6.55 -32.93
CA HIS A 339 -8.62 6.29 -34.11
C HIS A 339 -7.77 6.44 -35.38
N SER A 340 -8.18 5.82 -36.46
CA SER A 340 -7.52 5.98 -37.76
C SER A 340 -8.52 6.11 -38.91
N SER A 341 -8.01 6.49 -40.08
CA SER A 341 -8.80 6.54 -41.31
C SER A 341 -9.30 5.19 -41.80
N LYS A 342 -8.71 4.08 -41.35
CA LYS A 342 -9.19 2.71 -41.63
C LYS A 342 -10.01 2.12 -40.48
N ASN A 343 -9.91 2.68 -39.27
CA ASN A 343 -10.68 2.25 -38.10
C ASN A 343 -11.22 3.45 -37.30
N GLU A 344 -12.45 3.82 -37.63
CA GLU A 344 -13.11 4.98 -37.04
C GLU A 344 -13.87 4.67 -35.75
N THR A 345 -14.17 3.40 -35.50
CA THR A 345 -14.99 2.94 -34.37
C THR A 345 -14.15 2.43 -33.22
N GLU A 346 -13.08 1.70 -33.53
CA GLU A 346 -12.18 1.13 -32.55
C GLU A 346 -10.83 1.84 -32.62
N LEU A 347 -10.17 1.92 -31.47
CA LEU A 347 -8.83 2.48 -31.41
C LEU A 347 -7.81 1.40 -31.77
N ILE A 348 -6.79 1.76 -32.54
CA ILE A 348 -5.69 0.87 -32.91
C ILE A 348 -4.37 1.32 -32.28
N SER A 349 -3.44 0.39 -32.12
CA SER A 349 -2.08 0.65 -31.65
C SER A 349 -1.16 1.16 -32.76
N LEU A 350 0.00 1.69 -32.36
CA LEU A 350 1.09 1.98 -33.31
C LEU A 350 1.59 0.70 -34.00
N ASP A 351 1.53 -0.46 -33.34
CA ASP A 351 1.90 -1.74 -33.95
C ASP A 351 0.96 -2.13 -35.08
N GLN A 352 -0.35 -2.04 -34.83
CA GLN A 352 -1.37 -2.34 -35.84
C GLN A 352 -1.25 -1.40 -37.04
N TYR A 353 -0.98 -0.10 -36.80
CA TYR A 353 -0.72 0.84 -37.89
C TYR A 353 0.50 0.41 -38.71
N VAL A 354 1.62 0.07 -38.06
CA VAL A 354 2.85 -0.35 -38.75
C VAL A 354 2.63 -1.64 -39.55
N GLU A 355 1.84 -2.58 -39.03
CA GLU A 355 1.46 -3.81 -39.75
C GLU A 355 0.61 -3.52 -40.99
N ASN A 356 -0.20 -2.47 -40.95
CA ASN A 356 -1.03 -2.02 -42.08
C ASN A 356 -0.29 -1.11 -43.07
N MET A 357 0.96 -0.72 -42.79
CA MET A 357 1.72 0.17 -43.67
C MET A 357 2.09 -0.54 -44.99
N PRO A 358 1.86 0.10 -46.15
CA PRO A 358 2.46 -0.35 -47.40
C PRO A 358 3.99 -0.36 -47.33
N GLU A 359 4.63 -1.28 -48.06
CA GLU A 359 6.11 -1.41 -48.06
C GLU A 359 6.85 -0.11 -48.41
N SER A 360 6.24 0.74 -49.24
CA SER A 360 6.81 2.03 -49.65
C SER A 360 6.67 3.15 -48.61
N GLN A 361 5.90 2.93 -47.54
CA GLN A 361 5.63 3.93 -46.52
C GLN A 361 6.74 3.93 -45.45
N ASN A 362 7.33 5.11 -45.22
CA ASN A 362 8.47 5.28 -44.31
C ASN A 362 8.16 6.15 -43.07
N ALA A 363 6.95 6.70 -42.99
CA ALA A 363 6.50 7.54 -41.89
C ALA A 363 5.11 7.11 -41.44
N ILE A 364 4.81 7.35 -40.17
CA ILE A 364 3.46 7.29 -39.62
C ILE A 364 2.79 8.63 -39.92
N TYR A 365 1.60 8.62 -40.50
CA TYR A 365 0.86 9.84 -40.79
C TYR A 365 -0.23 10.04 -39.75
N TYR A 366 -0.38 11.28 -39.30
CA TYR A 366 -1.43 11.68 -38.37
C TYR A 366 -1.99 13.06 -38.72
N ILE A 367 -3.18 13.35 -38.21
CA ILE A 367 -3.80 14.68 -38.24
C ILE A 367 -4.33 15.03 -36.86
N ALA A 368 -4.03 16.24 -36.40
CA ALA A 368 -4.58 16.80 -35.16
C ALA A 368 -5.81 17.65 -35.47
N THR A 369 -6.92 17.34 -34.81
CA THR A 369 -8.20 18.05 -34.93
C THR A 369 -8.89 18.17 -33.58
N ASP A 370 -9.94 19.00 -33.50
CA ASP A 370 -10.75 19.22 -32.30
C ASP A 370 -11.79 18.12 -32.04
N SER A 371 -12.07 17.30 -33.05
CA SER A 371 -13.01 16.19 -32.95
C SER A 371 -12.73 15.11 -34.00
N LEU A 372 -13.28 13.92 -33.74
CA LEU A 372 -13.25 12.81 -34.70
C LEU A 372 -13.98 13.16 -36.00
N GLN A 373 -15.06 13.94 -35.95
CA GLN A 373 -15.80 14.36 -37.14
C GLN A 373 -14.95 15.28 -38.02
N SER A 374 -14.25 16.24 -37.41
CA SER A 374 -13.36 17.16 -38.12
C SER A 374 -12.21 16.40 -38.80
N ALA A 375 -11.66 15.37 -38.15
CA ALA A 375 -10.62 14.52 -38.75
C ALA A 375 -11.13 13.84 -40.03
N LYS A 376 -12.32 13.21 -39.98
CA LYS A 376 -12.88 12.48 -41.12
C LYS A 376 -13.14 13.36 -42.35
N THR A 377 -13.56 14.60 -42.13
CA THR A 377 -13.90 15.54 -43.22
C THR A 377 -12.71 16.41 -43.64
N ALA A 378 -11.50 16.17 -43.12
CA ALA A 378 -10.34 16.98 -43.41
C ALA A 378 -9.90 16.81 -44.88
N PRO A 379 -9.92 17.88 -45.72
CA PRO A 379 -9.60 17.78 -47.14
C PRO A 379 -8.18 17.26 -47.41
N PHE A 380 -7.26 17.48 -46.47
CA PHE A 380 -5.86 17.05 -46.57
C PHE A 380 -5.69 15.53 -46.59
N LEU A 381 -6.67 14.77 -46.08
CA LEU A 381 -6.62 13.31 -46.03
C LEU A 381 -7.02 12.64 -47.34
N GLU A 382 -7.81 13.32 -48.19
CA GLU A 382 -8.42 12.69 -49.38
C GLU A 382 -7.40 11.98 -50.27
N LYS A 383 -6.26 12.63 -50.53
CA LYS A 383 -5.18 12.05 -51.35
C LYS A 383 -4.45 10.90 -50.69
N LEU A 384 -4.33 10.89 -49.36
CA LEU A 384 -3.68 9.81 -48.61
C LEU A 384 -4.60 8.58 -48.57
N VAL A 385 -5.87 8.79 -48.26
CA VAL A 385 -6.90 7.74 -48.26
C VAL A 385 -7.07 7.13 -49.66
N GLN A 386 -7.07 7.94 -50.72
CA GLN A 386 -7.08 7.44 -52.11
C GLN A 386 -5.86 6.57 -52.47
N LYS A 387 -4.74 6.76 -51.77
CA LYS A 387 -3.51 5.96 -51.92
C LYS A 387 -3.44 4.79 -50.94
N ASP A 388 -4.55 4.50 -50.24
CA ASP A 388 -4.65 3.49 -49.19
C ASP A 388 -3.64 3.68 -48.04
N ILE A 389 -3.21 4.93 -47.80
CA ILE A 389 -2.35 5.29 -46.68
C ILE A 389 -3.24 5.56 -45.47
N GLU A 390 -3.04 4.78 -44.41
CA GLU A 390 -3.72 4.96 -43.13
C GLU A 390 -3.22 6.24 -42.43
N VAL A 391 -4.11 6.96 -41.75
CA VAL A 391 -3.78 8.19 -41.02
C VAL A 391 -4.40 8.14 -39.63
N PHE A 392 -3.61 8.38 -38.59
CA PHE A 392 -4.11 8.50 -37.23
C PHE A 392 -4.89 9.79 -37.02
N TYR A 393 -5.96 9.71 -36.24
CA TYR A 393 -6.77 10.84 -35.81
C TYR A 393 -6.44 11.19 -34.37
N LEU A 394 -5.78 12.34 -34.20
CA LEU A 394 -5.40 12.89 -32.91
C LEU A 394 -6.46 13.92 -32.51
N ILE A 395 -7.29 13.56 -31.53
CA ILE A 395 -8.50 14.30 -31.19
C ILE A 395 -8.46 14.89 -29.78
N GLU A 396 -7.41 14.60 -29.02
CA GLU A 396 -7.14 15.23 -27.73
C GLU A 396 -5.93 16.17 -27.83
N PRO A 397 -5.93 17.33 -27.15
CA PRO A 397 -4.81 18.29 -27.22
C PRO A 397 -3.44 17.69 -26.83
N ILE A 398 -3.41 16.66 -25.99
CA ILE A 398 -2.18 15.98 -25.55
C ILE A 398 -1.60 15.05 -26.63
N ASP A 399 -2.40 14.64 -27.61
CA ASP A 399 -2.03 13.61 -28.60
C ASP A 399 -0.87 14.07 -29.49
N GLU A 400 -0.99 15.28 -30.04
CA GLU A 400 0.01 15.85 -30.95
C GLU A 400 1.36 15.95 -30.25
N VAL A 401 1.37 16.46 -29.01
CA VAL A 401 2.58 16.61 -28.20
C VAL A 401 3.17 15.24 -27.84
N ALA A 402 2.32 14.26 -27.52
CA ALA A 402 2.77 12.91 -27.18
C ALA A 402 3.44 12.22 -28.38
N ILE A 403 2.83 12.29 -29.58
CA ILE A 403 3.39 11.66 -30.79
C ILE A 403 4.65 12.36 -31.27
N GLN A 404 4.67 13.71 -31.29
CA GLN A 404 5.86 14.46 -31.69
C GLN A 404 7.08 14.14 -30.82
N ASN A 405 6.88 13.90 -29.52
CA ASN A 405 7.96 13.53 -28.61
C ASN A 405 8.51 12.12 -28.85
N LEU A 406 7.76 11.20 -29.47
CA LEU A 406 8.28 9.87 -29.80
C LEU A 406 9.40 9.94 -30.84
N GLN A 407 9.34 10.92 -31.76
CA GLN A 407 10.21 11.11 -32.94
C GLN A 407 10.17 9.94 -33.95
N THR A 408 10.32 8.71 -33.48
CA THR A 408 10.29 7.49 -34.28
C THR A 408 9.63 6.33 -33.52
N TYR A 409 9.00 5.43 -34.27
CA TYR A 409 8.47 4.17 -33.77
C TYR A 409 8.78 3.04 -34.76
N LYS A 410 9.45 1.97 -34.30
CA LYS A 410 9.93 0.86 -35.15
C LYS A 410 10.61 1.35 -36.45
N GLU A 411 11.53 2.31 -36.30
CA GLU A 411 12.29 2.95 -37.39
C GLU A 411 11.48 3.83 -38.35
N LYS A 412 10.17 3.98 -38.14
CA LYS A 412 9.31 4.91 -38.88
C LYS A 412 9.31 6.27 -38.19
N VAL A 413 9.43 7.34 -38.95
CA VAL A 413 9.29 8.71 -38.42
C VAL A 413 7.84 8.90 -38.01
N CYS A 414 7.61 9.40 -36.79
CA CYS A 414 6.29 9.70 -36.28
C CYS A 414 5.82 11.07 -36.76
#